data_AF-A0A3B4CD49-F1
#
_entry.id   AF-A0A3B4CD49-F1
#
_cell.length_a   1.000
_cell.length_b   1.000
_cell.length_c   1.000
_cell.angle_alpha   90.00
_cell.angle_beta   90.00
_cell.angle_gamma   90.00
#
_symmetry.space_group_name_H-M   'P 1'
#
loop_
_entity.id
_entity.type
_entity.pdbx_description
1 polymer ?
#
loop_
_entity_poly.entity_id
_entity_poly.type
_entity_poly.pdbx_seq_one_letter_code
_entity_poly.pdbx_strand_id
1 'polypeptide(L)'
;KKTDPERFSFMFAFLYLYFRFSVKTLLEKYTAEPIDDSSEEFVNFAAILEHILSHRFKGPGGWFSSDGQRSFWDYVRLACSKVHNNCISSIENIENISTSRAKGRAWIRMALMEKRLSEYIATALRDTRTTRRFYDDGAIMLREEATVLTGMLIGLSAIDFSFCLKGEVLDGKTPAVIDYTPYLKFTQSYDYLSDEEDRRSVDSSASEDSVAEHPYIPLVTDEESWSTKCRKMEQRFKIVYAQKGYLEELVRLRESQLKNVETENKRLNAKLEDLQVQSQQEKKELEAIILELQAQLTGVIPCESAHLPKNESVSLVHHWPSMRAANNQGDVKLFRR
;
A
#
# COMPACT_ATOMS: atom_id res chain seq x y z
N LYS A 1 26.39 -4.25 10.35
CA LYS A 1 25.33 -3.33 9.88
C LYS A 1 25.04 -2.32 10.99
N LYS A 2 25.74 -1.18 11.02
CA LYS A 2 25.34 -0.04 11.86
C LYS A 2 24.17 0.64 11.14
N THR A 3 22.99 0.58 11.74
CA THR A 3 21.81 1.35 11.33
C THR A 3 22.10 2.82 11.55
N ASP A 4 22.06 3.61 10.48
CA ASP A 4 22.35 5.04 10.48
C ASP A 4 21.17 5.82 11.09
N PRO A 5 21.30 6.38 12.30
CA PRO A 5 20.20 7.03 13.02
C PRO A 5 19.59 8.22 12.26
N GLU A 6 20.38 8.89 11.41
CA GLU A 6 19.89 10.02 10.60
C GLU A 6 18.86 9.58 9.56
N ARG A 7 19.11 8.48 8.84
CA ARG A 7 18.16 7.93 7.85
C ARG A 7 16.80 7.59 8.44
N PHE A 8 16.77 7.08 9.68
CA PHE A 8 15.51 6.77 10.37
C PHE A 8 14.76 8.02 10.80
N SER A 9 15.48 9.08 11.17
CA SER A 9 14.88 10.38 11.48
C SER A 9 14.23 11.00 10.23
N PHE A 10 14.87 10.88 9.07
CA PHE A 10 14.33 11.37 7.80
C PHE A 10 13.06 10.65 7.36
N MET A 11 13.04 9.31 7.39
CA MET A 11 11.84 8.55 7.02
C MET A 11 10.65 8.83 7.95
N PHE A 12 10.91 8.99 9.25
CA PHE A 12 9.89 9.38 10.22
C PHE A 12 9.34 10.79 9.94
N ALA A 13 10.22 11.79 9.79
CA ALA A 13 9.83 13.16 9.50
C ALA A 13 9.04 13.25 8.18
N PHE A 14 9.43 12.44 7.18
CA PHE A 14 8.71 12.33 5.93
C PHE A 14 7.32 11.75 6.16
N LEU A 15 7.17 10.52 6.67
CA LEU A 15 5.85 9.89 6.82
C LEU A 15 4.91 10.73 7.70
N TYR A 16 5.45 11.39 8.72
CA TYR A 16 4.74 12.37 9.54
C TYR A 16 4.24 13.58 8.73
N LEU A 17 5.10 14.18 7.89
CA LEU A 17 4.74 15.29 7.02
C LEU A 17 3.63 14.91 6.05
N TYR A 18 3.73 13.73 5.42
CA TYR A 18 2.72 13.22 4.50
C TYR A 18 1.40 12.90 5.20
N PHE A 19 1.45 12.32 6.39
CA PHE A 19 0.25 12.11 7.20
C PHE A 19 -0.44 13.43 7.54
N ARG A 20 0.33 14.45 7.96
CA ARG A 20 -0.21 15.78 8.23
C ARG A 20 -0.86 16.39 6.99
N PHE A 21 -0.21 16.31 5.84
CA PHE A 21 -0.79 16.82 4.60
C PHE A 21 -2.01 16.03 4.16
N SER A 22 -2.01 14.71 4.33
CA SER A 22 -3.14 13.85 4.01
C SER A 22 -4.38 14.17 4.84
N VAL A 23 -4.20 14.37 6.15
CA VAL A 23 -5.25 14.86 7.05
C VAL A 23 -5.76 16.23 6.60
N LYS A 24 -4.85 17.15 6.27
CA LYS A 24 -5.21 18.49 5.77
C LYS A 24 -6.02 18.41 4.47
N THR A 25 -5.60 17.60 3.50
CA THR A 25 -6.34 17.44 2.23
C THR A 25 -7.72 16.84 2.44
N LEU A 26 -7.89 15.92 3.40
CA LEU A 26 -9.21 15.41 3.76
C LEU A 26 -10.10 16.49 4.38
N LEU A 27 -9.54 17.33 5.25
CA LEU A 27 -10.27 18.45 5.86
C LEU A 27 -10.66 19.52 4.83
N GLU A 28 -9.80 19.79 3.84
CA GLU A 28 -10.09 20.72 2.74
C GLU A 28 -11.09 20.15 1.73
N LYS A 29 -11.08 18.83 1.54
CA LYS A 29 -12.03 18.11 0.69
C LYS A 29 -13.41 18.00 1.31
N TYR A 30 -13.52 18.09 2.64
CA TYR A 30 -14.79 18.01 3.32
C TYR A 30 -15.71 19.15 2.83
N THR A 31 -16.80 18.74 2.20
CA THR A 31 -17.86 19.61 1.70
C THR A 31 -19.19 19.12 2.29
N ALA A 32 -20.33 19.52 1.72
CA ALA A 32 -21.64 19.06 2.20
C ALA A 32 -21.89 17.55 1.97
N GLU A 33 -21.10 16.90 1.10
CA GLU A 33 -21.24 15.46 0.81
C GLU A 33 -20.24 14.62 1.64
N PRO A 34 -20.64 13.42 2.09
CA PRO A 34 -19.76 12.54 2.83
C PRO A 34 -18.64 11.97 1.95
N ILE A 35 -17.46 11.77 2.54
CA ILE A 35 -16.31 11.16 1.85
C ILE A 35 -16.48 9.64 1.80
N ASP A 36 -16.33 9.04 0.62
CA ASP A 36 -16.48 7.60 0.38
C ASP A 36 -15.19 6.92 -0.15
N ASP A 37 -15.28 5.63 -0.50
CA ASP A 37 -14.16 4.81 -0.99
C ASP A 37 -13.62 5.24 -2.37
N SER A 38 -14.29 6.14 -3.09
CA SER A 38 -13.84 6.66 -4.38
C SER A 38 -12.91 7.86 -4.26
N SER A 39 -12.85 8.51 -3.09
CA SER A 39 -11.98 9.67 -2.86
C SER A 39 -10.50 9.26 -2.85
N GLU A 40 -9.73 9.82 -3.79
CA GLU A 40 -8.28 9.64 -3.85
C GLU A 40 -7.60 10.14 -2.56
N GLU A 41 -8.11 11.23 -1.97
CA GLU A 41 -7.61 11.78 -0.72
C GLU A 41 -7.75 10.78 0.43
N PHE A 42 -8.90 10.10 0.51
CA PHE A 42 -9.14 9.05 1.49
C PHE A 42 -8.28 7.81 1.23
N VAL A 43 -8.23 7.33 -0.02
CA VAL A 43 -7.41 6.16 -0.39
C VAL A 43 -5.96 6.38 0.04
N ASN A 44 -5.44 7.59 -0.20
CA ASN A 44 -4.08 7.95 0.15
C ASN A 44 -3.88 8.07 1.68
N PHE A 45 -4.83 8.67 2.40
CA PHE A 45 -4.83 8.71 3.85
C PHE A 45 -4.81 7.32 4.48
N ALA A 46 -5.70 6.44 4.03
CA ALA A 46 -5.80 5.07 4.52
C ALA A 46 -4.49 4.30 4.26
N ALA A 47 -3.87 4.52 3.10
CA ALA A 47 -2.56 3.95 2.79
C ALA A 47 -1.47 4.45 3.74
N ILE A 48 -1.35 5.78 3.94
CA ILE A 48 -0.34 6.36 4.85
C ILE A 48 -0.55 5.83 6.28
N LEU A 49 -1.79 5.76 6.75
CA LEU A 49 -2.11 5.23 8.08
C LEU A 49 -1.77 3.74 8.19
N GLU A 50 -2.10 2.92 7.19
CA GLU A 50 -1.71 1.50 7.13
C GLU A 50 -0.19 1.35 7.18
N HIS A 51 0.57 2.21 6.49
CA HIS A 51 2.04 2.21 6.53
C HIS A 51 2.59 2.60 7.89
N ILE A 52 2.07 3.65 8.52
CA ILE A 52 2.46 4.07 9.89
C ILE A 52 2.21 2.92 10.87
N LEU A 53 1.00 2.36 10.83
CA LEU A 53 0.63 1.27 11.71
C LEU A 53 1.46 0.04 11.42
N SER A 54 1.81 -0.25 10.17
CA SER A 54 2.60 -1.42 9.77
C SER A 54 4.13 -1.27 9.96
N HIS A 55 4.59 -0.08 10.32
CA HIS A 55 6.00 0.23 10.34
C HIS A 55 6.77 -0.53 11.43
N ARG A 56 7.70 -1.40 11.00
CA ARG A 56 8.57 -2.22 11.87
C ARG A 56 7.80 -3.10 12.86
N PHE A 57 6.77 -3.78 12.37
CA PHE A 57 6.24 -4.93 13.10
C PHE A 57 7.34 -5.96 13.33
N LYS A 58 7.34 -6.53 14.54
CA LYS A 58 8.13 -7.70 14.87
C LYS A 58 7.74 -8.82 13.91
N GLY A 59 8.75 -9.43 13.29
CA GLY A 59 8.57 -10.58 12.41
C GLY A 59 7.88 -11.76 13.11
N PRO A 60 7.63 -12.88 12.40
CA PRO A 60 6.96 -14.05 12.97
C PRO A 60 7.79 -14.62 14.13
N GLY A 61 7.46 -14.18 15.35
CA GLY A 61 8.20 -14.49 16.56
C GLY A 61 7.51 -15.60 17.35
N GLY A 62 8.07 -16.81 17.26
CA GLY A 62 7.84 -17.92 18.20
C GLY A 62 7.24 -19.16 17.55
N TRP A 63 7.76 -20.33 17.97
CA TRP A 63 7.48 -21.72 17.56
C TRP A 63 5.98 -22.15 17.54
N PHE A 64 5.04 -21.23 17.82
CA PHE A 64 3.59 -21.46 17.87
C PHE A 64 2.79 -20.65 16.82
N SER A 65 3.42 -19.83 15.98
CA SER A 65 2.71 -19.11 14.91
C SER A 65 2.78 -19.89 13.60
N SER A 66 1.96 -20.93 13.48
CA SER A 66 1.90 -21.78 12.29
C SER A 66 1.15 -21.17 11.10
N ASP A 67 0.62 -19.93 11.17
CA ASP A 67 -0.21 -19.41 10.07
C ASP A 67 -0.30 -17.87 9.90
N GLY A 68 0.76 -17.09 10.15
CA GLY A 68 0.67 -15.68 9.71
C GLY A 68 1.73 -14.72 10.23
N GLN A 69 2.19 -13.86 9.33
CA GLN A 69 2.87 -12.62 9.69
C GLN A 69 1.97 -11.81 10.63
N ARG A 70 2.47 -11.36 11.78
CA ARG A 70 1.74 -10.43 12.66
C ARG A 70 1.36 -9.20 11.84
N SER A 71 0.09 -8.84 11.85
CA SER A 71 -0.40 -7.67 11.12
C SER A 71 -0.79 -6.55 12.08
N PHE A 72 -0.98 -5.34 11.54
CA PHE A 72 -1.49 -4.23 12.34
C PHE A 72 -2.90 -4.46 12.89
N TRP A 73 -3.70 -5.31 12.24
CA TRP A 73 -4.99 -5.70 12.77
C TRP A 73 -4.85 -6.51 14.07
N ASP A 74 -3.86 -7.39 14.18
CA ASP A 74 -3.63 -8.18 15.39
C ASP A 74 -3.22 -7.29 16.57
N TYR A 75 -2.45 -6.23 16.29
CA TYR A 75 -2.15 -5.18 17.26
C TYR A 75 -3.39 -4.39 17.67
N VAL A 76 -4.15 -3.88 16.69
CA VAL A 76 -5.39 -3.12 16.94
C VAL A 76 -6.36 -3.92 17.79
N ARG A 77 -6.63 -5.18 17.43
CA ARG A 77 -7.52 -6.07 18.18
C ARG A 77 -7.17 -6.11 19.66
N LEU A 78 -5.87 -6.20 20.00
CA LEU A 78 -5.44 -6.30 21.39
C LEU A 78 -5.39 -4.94 22.08
N ALA A 79 -4.73 -3.96 21.47
CA ALA A 79 -4.47 -2.65 22.06
C ALA A 79 -5.74 -1.78 22.19
N CYS A 80 -6.69 -1.96 21.28
CA CYS A 80 -7.95 -1.22 21.25
C CYS A 80 -9.12 -1.95 21.93
N SER A 81 -8.93 -3.16 22.45
CA SER A 81 -9.99 -3.95 23.11
C SER A 81 -10.69 -3.24 24.27
N LYS A 82 -10.00 -2.29 24.90
CA LYS A 82 -10.50 -1.49 26.04
C LYS A 82 -11.31 -0.26 25.63
N VAL A 83 -11.36 0.07 24.34
CA VAL A 83 -12.20 1.15 23.84
C VAL A 83 -13.67 0.75 24.02
N HIS A 84 -14.45 1.60 24.69
CA HIS A 84 -15.85 1.31 24.98
C HIS A 84 -16.66 1.20 23.68
N ASN A 85 -17.59 0.24 23.57
CA ASN A 85 -18.39 0.01 22.36
C ASN A 85 -17.55 -0.01 21.08
N ASN A 86 -16.45 -0.75 21.08
CA ASN A 86 -15.59 -0.82 19.91
C ASN A 86 -16.18 -1.70 18.80
N CYS A 87 -15.72 -1.48 17.57
CA CYS A 87 -16.17 -2.21 16.39
C CYS A 87 -15.40 -3.52 16.13
N ILE A 88 -14.51 -3.95 17.02
CA ILE A 88 -13.59 -5.07 16.78
C ILE A 88 -14.38 -6.36 16.53
N SER A 89 -15.28 -6.72 17.46
CA SER A 89 -16.10 -7.93 17.33
C SER A 89 -16.98 -7.91 16.07
N SER A 90 -17.51 -6.74 15.71
CA SER A 90 -18.30 -6.57 14.49
C SER A 90 -17.48 -6.90 13.24
N ILE A 91 -16.23 -6.43 13.17
CA ILE A 91 -15.31 -6.69 12.05
C ILE A 91 -14.89 -8.16 12.01
N GLU A 92 -14.70 -8.80 13.16
CA GLU A 92 -14.31 -10.22 13.21
C GLU A 92 -15.37 -11.14 12.61
N ASN A 93 -16.63 -10.77 12.72
CA ASN A 93 -17.80 -11.54 12.28
C ASN A 93 -18.22 -11.24 10.83
N ILE A 94 -17.48 -10.40 10.09
CA ILE A 94 -17.80 -10.12 8.68
C ILE A 94 -17.36 -11.31 7.82
N GLU A 95 -18.31 -12.09 7.32
CA GLU A 95 -18.08 -13.32 6.53
C GLU A 95 -17.22 -13.08 5.28
N ASN A 96 -17.38 -11.92 4.63
CA ASN A 96 -16.66 -11.59 3.38
C ASN A 96 -15.25 -11.01 3.60
N ILE A 97 -14.79 -10.87 4.85
CA ILE A 97 -13.51 -10.24 5.21
C ILE A 97 -12.72 -11.22 6.09
N SER A 98 -11.97 -12.12 5.44
CA SER A 98 -11.27 -13.20 6.14
C SER A 98 -9.83 -12.85 6.53
N THR A 99 -9.10 -12.07 5.73
CA THR A 99 -7.66 -11.83 5.94
C THR A 99 -7.39 -10.77 7.03
N SER A 100 -6.27 -10.90 7.75
CA SER A 100 -5.89 -9.95 8.80
C SER A 100 -5.72 -8.51 8.23
N ARG A 101 -5.18 -8.38 7.01
CA ARG A 101 -5.06 -7.08 6.31
C ARG A 101 -6.43 -6.51 5.94
N ALA A 102 -7.32 -7.34 5.42
CA ALA A 102 -8.69 -6.96 5.08
C ALA A 102 -9.44 -6.40 6.30
N LYS A 103 -9.33 -7.09 7.45
CA LYS A 103 -9.92 -6.66 8.72
C LYS A 103 -9.31 -5.34 9.21
N GLY A 104 -8.01 -5.15 9.08
CA GLY A 104 -7.36 -3.88 9.40
C GLY A 104 -7.87 -2.71 8.55
N ARG A 105 -8.10 -2.93 7.25
CA ARG A 105 -8.67 -1.90 6.35
C ARG A 105 -10.13 -1.61 6.64
N ALA A 106 -10.91 -2.62 7.00
CA ALA A 106 -12.29 -2.46 7.45
C ALA A 106 -12.35 -1.65 8.75
N TRP A 107 -11.41 -1.90 9.66
CA TRP A 107 -11.30 -1.15 10.91
C TRP A 107 -11.02 0.33 10.71
N ILE A 108 -10.11 0.71 9.81
CA ILE A 108 -9.86 2.14 9.50
C ILE A 108 -11.17 2.82 9.08
N ARG A 109 -11.92 2.19 8.17
CA ARG A 109 -13.20 2.70 7.66
C ARG A 109 -14.24 2.83 8.78
N MET A 110 -14.43 1.76 9.56
CA MET A 110 -15.39 1.76 10.66
C MET A 110 -15.04 2.81 11.72
N ALA A 111 -13.78 2.91 12.13
CA ALA A 111 -13.35 3.87 13.13
C ALA A 111 -13.52 5.33 12.65
N LEU A 112 -13.39 5.60 11.35
CA LEU A 112 -13.68 6.91 10.75
C LEU A 112 -15.18 7.21 10.68
N MET A 113 -16.00 6.25 10.24
CA MET A 113 -17.47 6.39 10.21
C MET A 113 -18.04 6.61 11.61
N GLU A 114 -17.50 5.94 12.62
CA GLU A 114 -17.85 6.14 14.02
C GLU A 114 -17.30 7.45 14.60
N LYS A 115 -16.44 8.18 13.87
CA LYS A 115 -15.76 9.41 14.30
C LYS A 115 -14.82 9.23 15.49
N ARG A 116 -14.25 8.03 15.64
CA ARG A 116 -13.51 7.58 16.84
C ARG A 116 -12.07 7.14 16.57
N LEU A 117 -11.57 7.29 15.35
CA LEU A 117 -10.21 6.87 15.00
C LEU A 117 -9.13 7.44 15.93
N SER A 118 -9.22 8.73 16.32
CA SER A 118 -8.30 9.35 17.27
C SER A 118 -8.33 8.69 18.65
N GLU A 119 -9.51 8.36 19.18
CA GLU A 119 -9.70 7.67 20.46
C GLU A 119 -9.05 6.29 20.47
N TYR A 120 -9.22 5.53 19.37
CA TYR A 120 -8.58 4.22 19.22
C TYR A 120 -7.06 4.33 19.24
N ILE A 121 -6.48 5.22 18.42
CA ILE A 121 -5.03 5.40 18.35
C ILE A 121 -4.47 5.90 19.69
N ALA A 122 -5.16 6.83 20.34
CA ALA A 122 -4.80 7.31 21.68
C ALA A 122 -4.75 6.16 22.70
N THR A 123 -5.77 5.30 22.69
CA THR A 123 -5.85 4.14 23.59
C THR A 123 -4.74 3.15 23.33
N ALA A 124 -4.47 2.87 22.04
CA ALA A 124 -3.40 1.96 21.65
C ALA A 124 -2.02 2.47 22.08
N LEU A 125 -1.73 3.77 21.92
CA LEU A 125 -0.46 4.39 22.35
C LEU A 125 -0.28 4.41 23.87
N ARG A 126 -1.37 4.42 24.65
CA ARG A 126 -1.31 4.32 26.12
C ARG A 126 -0.94 2.91 26.60
N ASP A 127 -1.30 1.86 25.86
CA ASP A 127 -0.90 0.48 26.18
C ASP A 127 0.50 0.14 25.65
N THR A 128 1.50 0.87 26.18
CA THR A 128 2.91 0.74 25.79
C THR A 128 3.44 -0.70 25.90
N ARG A 129 2.91 -1.50 26.85
CA ARG A 129 3.27 -2.91 27.00
C ARG A 129 2.83 -3.72 25.79
N THR A 130 1.60 -3.52 25.33
CA THR A 130 1.10 -4.19 24.12
C THR A 130 1.84 -3.67 22.89
N THR A 131 2.00 -2.36 22.72
CA THR A 131 2.74 -1.78 21.58
C THR A 131 4.16 -2.35 21.47
N ARG A 132 4.92 -2.41 22.57
CA ARG A 132 6.28 -2.99 22.58
C ARG A 132 6.33 -4.48 22.27
N ARG A 133 5.23 -5.24 22.43
CA ARG A 133 5.16 -6.65 22.04
C ARG A 133 5.03 -6.83 20.53
N PHE A 134 4.51 -5.84 19.83
CA PHE A 134 4.22 -5.91 18.40
C PHE A 134 5.25 -5.20 17.53
N TYR A 135 5.96 -4.19 18.05
CA TYR A 135 6.88 -3.36 17.27
C TYR A 135 8.34 -3.53 17.69
N ASP A 136 9.24 -3.51 16.71
CA ASP A 136 10.70 -3.45 16.90
C ASP A 136 11.18 -2.04 17.28
N ASP A 137 12.36 -1.95 17.88
CA ASP A 137 12.96 -0.68 18.27
C ASP A 137 13.07 0.29 17.09
N GLY A 138 12.73 1.55 17.34
CA GLY A 138 12.66 2.59 16.31
C GLY A 138 11.39 2.58 15.46
N ALA A 139 10.39 1.74 15.77
CA ALA A 139 9.07 1.84 15.19
C ALA A 139 8.39 3.18 15.51
N ILE A 140 7.60 3.70 14.57
CA ILE A 140 6.90 4.97 14.72
C ILE A 140 5.96 4.95 15.93
N MET A 141 5.22 3.86 16.10
CA MET A 141 4.28 3.68 17.22
C MET A 141 4.95 3.63 18.61
N LEU A 142 6.27 3.49 18.69
CA LEU A 142 7.04 3.49 19.94
C LEU A 142 7.68 4.85 20.27
N ARG A 143 7.58 5.83 19.36
CA ARG A 143 8.14 7.17 19.52
C ARG A 143 7.19 8.08 20.31
N GLU A 144 7.74 9.05 21.03
CA GLU A 144 6.93 10.02 21.80
C GLU A 144 6.09 10.90 20.87
N GLU A 145 6.64 11.20 19.71
CA GLU A 145 6.01 12.00 18.65
C GLU A 145 4.79 11.31 18.02
N ALA A 146 4.56 10.01 18.28
CA ALA A 146 3.35 9.31 17.84
C ALA A 146 2.07 9.91 18.44
N THR A 147 2.16 10.55 19.61
CA THR A 147 1.03 11.26 20.23
C THR A 147 0.54 12.42 19.37
N VAL A 148 1.42 13.05 18.59
CA VAL A 148 1.06 14.15 17.68
C VAL A 148 0.18 13.65 16.53
N LEU A 149 0.34 12.38 16.11
CA LEU A 149 -0.56 11.73 15.14
C LEU A 149 -2.01 11.74 15.64
N THR A 150 -2.19 11.49 16.94
CA THR A 150 -3.51 11.51 17.57
C THR A 150 -4.13 12.90 17.51
N GLY A 151 -3.35 13.95 17.78
CA GLY A 151 -3.80 15.34 17.68
C GLY A 151 -4.29 15.70 16.28
N MET A 152 -3.58 15.24 15.24
CA MET A 152 -4.01 15.43 13.84
C MET A 152 -5.30 14.68 13.51
N LEU A 153 -5.48 13.48 14.05
CA LEU A 153 -6.67 12.66 13.83
C LEU A 153 -7.95 13.23 14.47
N ILE A 154 -7.85 14.08 15.50
CA ILE A 154 -9.03 14.69 16.14
C ILE A 154 -9.85 15.50 15.13
N GLY A 155 -9.20 16.24 14.23
CA GLY A 155 -9.91 17.05 13.23
C GLY A 155 -10.80 16.21 12.30
N LEU A 156 -10.43 14.95 12.04
CA LEU A 156 -11.19 14.07 11.16
C LEU A 156 -12.56 13.68 11.73
N SER A 157 -12.82 13.86 13.04
CA SER A 157 -14.15 13.59 13.62
C SER A 157 -15.22 14.58 13.13
N ALA A 158 -14.81 15.72 12.55
CA ALA A 158 -15.73 16.67 11.95
C ALA A 158 -16.25 16.24 10.58
N ILE A 159 -15.55 15.31 9.91
CA ILE A 159 -15.88 14.83 8.57
C ILE A 159 -16.93 13.72 8.66
N ASP A 160 -17.90 13.76 7.76
CA ASP A 160 -18.82 12.65 7.55
C ASP A 160 -18.25 11.68 6.52
N PHE A 161 -18.11 10.42 6.91
CA PHE A 161 -17.62 9.34 6.05
C PHE A 161 -18.72 8.33 5.76
N SER A 162 -18.76 7.83 4.53
CA SER A 162 -19.74 6.82 4.09
C SER A 162 -19.04 5.74 3.27
N PHE A 163 -18.62 4.66 3.93
CA PHE A 163 -17.88 3.57 3.28
C PHE A 163 -18.70 2.32 3.06
N CYS A 164 -18.37 1.60 1.99
CA CYS A 164 -18.93 0.30 1.70
C CYS A 164 -17.97 -0.79 2.18
N LEU A 165 -18.36 -1.55 3.21
CA LEU A 165 -17.57 -2.71 3.68
C LEU A 165 -17.73 -3.95 2.78
N LYS A 166 -17.78 -3.75 1.46
CA LYS A 166 -17.95 -4.78 0.43
C LYS A 166 -17.06 -4.43 -0.77
N GLY A 167 -16.43 -5.43 -1.38
CA GLY A 167 -15.70 -5.28 -2.64
C GLY A 167 -14.19 -5.48 -2.55
N GLU A 168 -13.51 -5.37 -3.69
CA GLU A 168 -12.09 -5.72 -3.87
C GLU A 168 -11.12 -4.83 -3.06
N VAL A 169 -11.53 -3.60 -2.71
CA VAL A 169 -10.70 -2.66 -1.93
C VAL A 169 -10.29 -3.23 -0.56
N LEU A 170 -11.11 -4.15 -0.03
CA LEU A 170 -10.89 -4.82 1.24
C LEU A 170 -10.25 -6.20 1.09
N ASP A 171 -9.91 -6.68 -0.11
CA ASP A 171 -9.42 -8.05 -0.29
C ASP A 171 -8.07 -8.34 0.39
N GLY A 172 -7.32 -7.27 0.71
CA GLY A 172 -6.01 -7.35 1.34
C GLY A 172 -4.95 -8.01 0.45
N LYS A 173 -5.21 -8.24 -0.84
CA LYS A 173 -4.25 -8.85 -1.78
C LYS A 173 -3.26 -7.82 -2.29
N THR A 174 -3.71 -6.59 -2.49
CA THR A 174 -2.87 -5.47 -2.94
C THR A 174 -2.24 -4.74 -1.75
N PRO A 175 -0.93 -4.45 -1.77
CA PRO A 175 -0.31 -3.59 -0.74
C PRO A 175 -0.85 -2.16 -0.85
N ALA A 176 -0.92 -1.44 0.26
CA ALA A 176 -1.26 -0.02 0.25
C ALA A 176 -0.20 0.77 -0.54
N VAL A 177 -0.63 1.48 -1.58
CA VAL A 177 0.22 2.37 -2.38
C VAL A 177 -0.12 3.80 -2.03
N ILE A 178 0.89 4.60 -1.72
CA ILE A 178 0.75 6.02 -1.41
C ILE A 178 1.08 6.81 -2.68
N ASP A 179 0.14 7.65 -3.13
CA ASP A 179 0.40 8.62 -4.20
C ASP A 179 0.95 9.91 -3.58
N TYR A 180 2.18 10.23 -3.94
CA TYR A 180 2.87 11.40 -3.40
C TYR A 180 2.67 12.66 -4.25
N THR A 181 2.15 12.52 -5.48
CA THR A 181 2.01 13.60 -6.46
C THR A 181 1.28 14.84 -5.92
N PRO A 182 0.15 14.71 -5.18
CA PRO A 182 -0.56 15.87 -4.65
C PRO A 182 0.28 16.69 -3.67
N TYR A 183 1.15 16.04 -2.90
CA TYR A 183 1.98 16.70 -1.88
C TYR A 183 3.24 17.33 -2.47
N LEU A 184 3.72 16.84 -3.62
CA LEU A 184 4.77 17.52 -4.40
C LEU A 184 4.28 18.89 -4.89
N LYS A 185 3.01 18.98 -5.29
CA LYS A 185 2.38 20.24 -5.72
C LYS A 185 2.12 21.19 -4.56
N PHE A 186 1.74 20.68 -3.38
CA PHE A 186 1.52 21.51 -2.20
C PHE A 186 2.80 22.21 -1.70
N THR A 187 3.97 21.58 -1.88
CA THR A 187 5.26 22.26 -1.63
C THR A 187 5.55 23.35 -2.67
N GLN A 188 5.04 23.21 -3.90
CA GLN A 188 5.23 24.14 -5.00
C GLN A 188 4.23 25.32 -4.98
N SER A 189 3.01 25.13 -4.43
CA SER A 189 2.01 26.21 -4.33
C SER A 189 2.37 27.30 -3.31
N TYR A 190 3.21 26.98 -2.31
CA TYR A 190 3.84 27.97 -1.43
C TYR A 190 4.86 28.86 -2.14
N ASP A 191 5.35 28.49 -3.33
CA ASP A 191 6.26 29.30 -4.14
C ASP A 191 5.50 30.40 -4.90
N TYR A 192 4.26 30.16 -5.33
CA TYR A 192 3.49 31.11 -6.15
C TYR A 192 2.83 32.26 -5.37
N LEU A 193 2.56 32.08 -4.07
CA LEU A 193 1.94 33.14 -3.25
C LEU A 193 2.97 34.12 -2.66
N SER A 194 4.27 33.86 -2.80
CA SER A 194 5.34 34.72 -2.28
C SER A 194 5.82 35.77 -3.28
N ASP A 195 5.66 35.55 -4.59
CA ASP A 195 6.15 36.45 -5.64
C ASP A 195 5.22 37.66 -5.89
N GLU A 196 3.92 37.54 -5.59
CA GLU A 196 2.95 38.62 -5.78
C GLU A 196 3.06 39.73 -4.73
N GLU A 197 3.67 39.46 -3.56
CA GLU A 197 3.85 40.46 -2.50
C GLU A 197 5.11 41.33 -2.73
N ASP A 198 6.16 40.77 -3.35
CA ASP A 198 7.39 41.51 -3.68
C ASP A 198 7.22 42.44 -4.91
N ARG A 199 6.21 42.21 -5.78
CA ARG A 199 5.94 43.08 -6.97
C ARG A 199 5.18 44.37 -6.66
N ARG A 200 4.55 44.52 -5.49
CA ARG A 200 3.79 45.74 -5.14
C ARG A 200 4.64 46.86 -4.53
N SER A 201 5.95 46.66 -4.37
CA SER A 201 6.82 47.60 -3.66
C SER A 201 7.57 48.62 -4.54
N VAL A 202 7.30 48.69 -5.85
CA VAL A 202 8.14 49.48 -6.78
C VAL A 202 7.41 50.51 -7.66
N ASP A 203 6.12 50.78 -7.43
CA ASP A 203 5.41 51.81 -8.20
C ASP A 203 4.59 52.77 -7.33
N SER A 204 5.27 53.77 -6.77
CA SER A 204 4.75 55.02 -6.21
C SER A 204 5.97 55.89 -5.87
N SER A 205 6.18 57.11 -6.32
CA SER A 205 5.40 58.05 -7.12
C SER A 205 6.36 59.17 -7.57
N ALA A 206 6.21 59.68 -8.79
CA ALA A 206 6.74 61.00 -9.16
C ALA A 206 5.57 61.90 -9.54
N SER A 207 5.00 62.56 -8.54
CA SER A 207 4.25 63.81 -8.73
C SER A 207 4.40 64.65 -7.46
N GLU A 208 5.11 65.76 -7.63
CA GLU A 208 5.26 66.88 -6.69
C GLU A 208 3.89 67.46 -6.30
N ASP A 209 3.62 67.76 -5.03
CA ASP A 209 3.75 69.12 -4.47
C ASP A 209 3.17 69.25 -3.03
N SER A 210 3.85 70.06 -2.20
CA SER A 210 3.48 70.70 -0.91
C SER A 210 3.46 69.95 0.46
N VAL A 211 4.59 70.06 1.21
CA VAL A 211 4.82 70.58 2.61
C VAL A 211 3.83 70.18 3.75
N ALA A 212 4.17 69.75 5.00
CA ALA A 212 5.38 69.74 5.84
C ALA A 212 5.32 68.69 6.99
N GLU A 213 6.51 68.20 7.36
CA GLU A 213 7.06 67.84 8.70
C GLU A 213 6.18 67.19 9.79
N HIS A 214 6.51 65.92 10.14
CA HIS A 214 7.03 65.58 11.48
C HIS A 214 7.68 64.16 11.52
N PRO A 215 8.53 63.85 12.53
CA PRO A 215 9.72 63.02 12.41
C PRO A 215 9.60 61.69 13.17
N TYR A 216 10.54 60.79 12.90
CA TYR A 216 10.72 59.47 13.54
C TYR A 216 9.75 58.36 13.11
N ILE A 217 10.08 57.71 11.99
CA ILE A 217 9.84 56.27 11.82
C ILE A 217 11.16 55.58 12.18
N PRO A 218 11.21 54.70 13.20
CA PRO A 218 12.34 53.81 13.39
C PRO A 218 12.55 52.98 12.11
N LEU A 219 13.71 53.13 11.47
CA LEU A 219 14.24 52.12 10.55
C LEU A 219 14.38 50.82 11.35
N VAL A 220 13.33 50.01 11.41
CA VAL A 220 13.50 48.58 11.68
C VAL A 220 13.97 48.01 10.36
N THR A 221 15.25 47.69 10.37
CA THR A 221 16.16 47.42 9.27
C THR A 221 15.69 46.28 8.38
N ASP A 222 15.84 46.50 7.06
CA ASP A 222 15.75 45.52 5.98
C ASP A 222 16.50 44.18 6.27
N GLU A 223 17.47 44.22 7.20
CA GLU A 223 18.25 43.09 7.70
C GLU A 223 17.42 42.00 8.40
N GLU A 224 16.35 42.37 9.13
CA GLU A 224 15.49 41.41 9.82
C GLU A 224 14.53 40.70 8.83
N SER A 225 14.16 41.41 7.75
CA SER A 225 13.42 40.89 6.60
C SER A 225 14.26 39.88 5.81
N TRP A 226 15.49 40.26 5.44
CA TRP A 226 16.42 39.36 4.74
C TRP A 226 16.83 38.15 5.57
N SER A 227 17.09 38.33 6.86
CA SER A 227 17.38 37.21 7.78
C SER A 227 16.20 36.25 7.88
N THR A 228 14.97 36.75 7.81
CA THR A 228 13.76 35.92 7.81
C THR A 228 13.55 35.24 6.45
N LYS A 229 13.81 35.93 5.33
CA LYS A 229 13.81 35.35 3.97
C LYS A 229 14.86 34.24 3.84
N CYS A 230 16.09 34.45 4.32
CA CYS A 230 17.16 33.44 4.35
C CYS A 230 16.78 32.23 5.21
N ARG A 231 16.24 32.43 6.42
CA ARG A 231 15.76 31.32 7.26
C ARG A 231 14.63 30.52 6.60
N LYS A 232 13.69 31.19 5.93
CA LYS A 232 12.63 30.55 5.15
C LYS A 232 13.21 29.74 3.98
N MET A 233 14.14 30.31 3.22
CA MET A 233 14.82 29.62 2.12
C MET A 233 15.61 28.39 2.60
N GLU A 234 16.31 28.51 3.73
CA GLU A 234 17.05 27.40 4.32
C GLU A 234 16.11 26.26 4.75
N GLN A 235 14.97 26.59 5.35
CA GLN A 235 13.93 25.61 5.67
C GLN A 235 13.36 24.94 4.41
N ARG A 236 13.13 25.70 3.33
CA ARG A 236 12.69 25.16 2.03
C ARG A 236 13.70 24.17 1.47
N PHE A 237 14.98 24.54 1.46
CA PHE A 237 16.05 23.68 0.97
C PHE A 237 16.12 22.36 1.78
N LYS A 238 15.99 22.42 3.11
CA LYS A 238 15.97 21.22 3.95
C LYS A 238 14.81 20.27 3.61
N ILE A 239 13.62 20.81 3.32
CA ILE A 239 12.45 20.02 2.92
C ILE A 239 12.68 19.37 1.55
N VAL A 240 13.13 20.15 0.55
CA VAL A 240 13.40 19.65 -0.81
C VAL A 240 14.52 18.60 -0.80
N TYR A 241 15.56 18.80 -0.01
CA TYR A 241 16.66 17.85 0.12
C TYR A 241 16.20 16.53 0.75
N ALA A 242 15.37 16.59 1.81
CA ALA A 242 14.76 15.40 2.40
C ALA A 242 13.84 14.67 1.41
N GLN A 243 13.08 15.43 0.61
CA GLN A 243 12.22 14.88 -0.44
C GLN A 243 13.03 14.16 -1.52
N LYS A 244 14.14 14.75 -1.98
CA LYS A 244 15.07 14.10 -2.90
C LYS A 244 15.56 12.77 -2.35
N GLY A 245 16.08 12.76 -1.12
CA GLY A 245 16.60 11.53 -0.50
C GLY A 245 15.54 10.44 -0.34
N TYR A 246 14.29 10.82 -0.08
CA TYR A 246 13.18 9.88 -0.06
C TYR A 246 12.87 9.30 -1.45
N LEU A 247 12.80 10.14 -2.48
CA LEU A 247 12.54 9.67 -3.85
C LEU A 247 13.63 8.69 -4.30
N GLU A 248 14.89 8.98 -3.98
CA GLU A 248 16.01 8.06 -4.23
C GLU A 248 15.82 6.72 -3.49
N GLU A 249 15.43 6.72 -2.22
CA GLU A 249 15.20 5.47 -1.48
C GLU A 249 13.94 4.72 -1.93
N LEU A 250 12.89 5.44 -2.37
CA LEU A 250 11.69 4.85 -2.95
C LEU A 250 12.00 4.16 -4.27
N VAL A 251 12.77 4.81 -5.15
CA VAL A 251 13.28 4.20 -6.39
C VAL A 251 14.07 2.95 -6.05
N ARG A 252 15.00 3.03 -5.08
CA ARG A 252 15.81 1.88 -4.64
C ARG A 252 14.97 0.73 -4.09
N LEU A 253 13.91 1.04 -3.34
CA LEU A 253 12.96 0.04 -2.83
C LEU A 253 12.20 -0.64 -3.98
N ARG A 254 11.70 0.15 -4.94
CA ARG A 254 11.00 -0.36 -6.12
C ARG A 254 11.91 -1.22 -6.99
N GLU A 255 13.15 -0.81 -7.21
CA GLU A 255 14.17 -1.61 -7.88
C GLU A 255 14.44 -2.92 -7.14
N SER A 256 14.52 -2.90 -5.81
CA SER A 256 14.69 -4.12 -5.02
C SER A 256 13.49 -5.06 -5.11
N GLN A 257 12.26 -4.51 -5.07
CA GLN A 257 11.04 -5.30 -5.22
C GLN A 257 10.95 -5.92 -6.61
N LEU A 258 11.24 -5.12 -7.65
CA LEU A 258 11.31 -5.58 -9.03
C LEU A 258 12.32 -6.73 -9.16
N LYS A 259 13.52 -6.56 -8.63
CA LYS A 259 14.56 -7.60 -8.63
C LYS A 259 14.12 -8.87 -7.93
N ASN A 260 13.44 -8.77 -6.78
CA ASN A 260 12.92 -9.94 -6.06
C ASN A 260 11.87 -10.69 -6.90
N VAL A 261 10.94 -9.96 -7.51
CA VAL A 261 9.92 -10.54 -8.40
C VAL A 261 10.57 -11.17 -9.63
N GLU A 262 11.56 -10.52 -10.24
CA GLU A 262 12.32 -11.08 -11.36
C GLU A 262 13.04 -12.37 -10.98
N THR A 263 13.67 -12.43 -9.80
CA THR A 263 14.34 -13.66 -9.33
C THR A 263 13.35 -14.79 -9.09
N GLU A 264 12.18 -14.49 -8.52
CA GLU A 264 11.15 -15.48 -8.28
C GLU A 264 10.53 -15.98 -9.60
N ASN A 265 10.33 -15.08 -10.56
CA ASN A 265 9.84 -15.44 -11.89
C ASN A 265 10.85 -16.36 -12.62
N LYS A 266 12.15 -16.04 -12.56
CA LYS A 266 13.21 -16.93 -13.08
C LYS A 266 13.19 -18.31 -12.41
N ARG A 267 13.04 -18.35 -11.08
CA ARG A 267 12.97 -19.62 -10.31
C ARG A 267 11.75 -20.45 -10.72
N LEU A 268 10.59 -19.82 -10.89
CA LEU A 268 9.36 -20.49 -11.31
C LEU A 268 9.46 -21.00 -12.74
N ASN A 269 10.05 -20.23 -13.67
CA ASN A 269 10.26 -20.67 -15.05
C ASN A 269 11.21 -21.87 -15.12
N ALA A 270 12.33 -21.87 -14.38
CA ALA A 270 13.23 -23.02 -14.31
C ALA A 270 12.50 -24.27 -13.79
N LYS A 271 11.70 -24.14 -12.73
CA LYS A 271 10.90 -25.26 -12.21
C LYS A 271 9.87 -25.77 -13.22
N LEU A 272 9.30 -24.88 -14.03
CA LEU A 272 8.33 -25.24 -15.08
C LEU A 272 9.02 -26.00 -16.22
N GLU A 273 10.22 -25.59 -16.62
CA GLU A 273 11.05 -26.32 -17.59
C GLU A 273 11.43 -27.72 -17.08
N ASP A 274 11.88 -27.84 -15.82
CA ASP A 274 12.22 -29.14 -15.21
C ASP A 274 11.02 -30.09 -15.20
N LEU A 275 9.85 -29.60 -14.78
CA LEU A 275 8.62 -30.40 -14.78
C LEU A 275 8.19 -30.81 -16.20
N GLN A 276 8.43 -29.95 -17.19
CA GLN A 276 8.12 -30.26 -18.58
C GLN A 276 9.07 -31.33 -19.15
N VAL A 277 10.36 -31.29 -18.82
CA VAL A 277 11.32 -32.34 -19.18
C VAL A 277 10.96 -33.66 -18.51
N GLN A 278 10.66 -33.64 -17.21
CA GLN A 278 10.24 -34.83 -16.47
C GLN A 278 8.97 -35.44 -17.08
N SER A 279 7.95 -34.62 -17.37
CA SER A 279 6.72 -35.08 -18.00
C SER A 279 6.96 -35.71 -19.39
N GLN A 280 7.86 -35.14 -20.20
CA GLN A 280 8.23 -35.72 -21.49
C GLN A 280 8.98 -37.06 -21.34
N GLN A 281 9.81 -37.19 -20.31
CA GLN A 281 10.54 -38.42 -20.03
C GLN A 281 9.58 -39.53 -19.57
N GLU A 282 8.70 -39.24 -18.60
CA GLU A 282 7.66 -40.16 -18.14
C GLU A 282 6.76 -40.61 -19.30
N LYS A 283 6.39 -39.69 -20.20
CA LYS A 283 5.63 -40.03 -21.40
C LYS A 283 6.38 -41.02 -22.30
N LYS A 284 7.67 -40.82 -22.54
CA LYS A 284 8.49 -41.73 -23.37
C LYS A 284 8.63 -43.10 -22.73
N GLU A 285 8.80 -43.16 -21.40
CA GLU A 285 8.87 -44.42 -20.66
C GLU A 285 7.55 -45.19 -20.75
N LEU A 286 6.41 -44.51 -20.60
CA LEU A 286 5.10 -45.11 -20.78
C LEU A 286 4.89 -45.61 -22.22
N GLU A 287 5.29 -44.84 -23.23
CA GLU A 287 5.24 -45.25 -24.64
C GLU A 287 6.10 -46.51 -24.89
N ALA A 288 7.30 -46.58 -24.30
CA ALA A 288 8.16 -47.76 -24.41
C ALA A 288 7.56 -48.99 -23.73
N ILE A 289 6.97 -48.84 -22.54
CA ILE A 289 6.26 -49.92 -21.83
C ILE A 289 5.08 -50.42 -22.67
N ILE A 290 4.31 -49.51 -23.28
CA ILE A 290 3.19 -49.89 -24.15
C ILE A 290 3.68 -50.73 -25.34
N LEU A 291 4.77 -50.33 -25.99
CA LEU A 291 5.35 -51.08 -27.11
C LEU A 291 5.82 -52.48 -26.68
N GLU A 292 6.47 -52.59 -25.53
CA GLU A 292 6.93 -53.87 -24.97
C GLU A 292 5.74 -54.80 -24.65
N LEU A 293 4.69 -54.25 -24.01
CA LEU A 293 3.47 -55.01 -23.71
C LEU A 293 2.73 -55.45 -24.99
N GLN A 294 2.69 -54.60 -26.02
CA GLN A 294 2.12 -54.96 -27.33
C GLN A 294 2.90 -56.10 -27.99
N ALA A 295 4.24 -56.09 -27.92
CA ALA A 295 5.10 -57.15 -28.45
C ALA A 295 4.87 -58.48 -27.72
N GLN A 296 4.81 -58.46 -26.38
CA GLN A 296 4.52 -59.64 -25.57
C GLN A 296 3.15 -60.23 -25.89
N LEU A 297 2.11 -59.40 -26.02
CA LEU A 297 0.77 -59.86 -26.38
C LEU A 297 0.74 -60.51 -27.77
N THR A 298 1.46 -59.94 -28.74
CA THR A 298 1.55 -60.48 -30.10
C THR A 298 2.32 -61.81 -30.14
N GLY A 299 3.30 -62.01 -29.25
CA GLY A 299 4.04 -63.26 -29.12
C GLY A 299 3.29 -64.39 -28.40
N VAL A 300 2.26 -64.07 -27.61
CA VAL A 300 1.48 -65.04 -26.81
C VAL A 300 0.22 -65.52 -27.55
N ILE A 301 -0.20 -64.86 -28.64
CA ILE A 301 -1.30 -65.31 -29.49
C ILE A 301 -0.72 -66.16 -30.64
N PRO A 302 -0.91 -67.49 -30.66
CA PRO A 302 -0.58 -68.28 -31.84
C PRO A 302 -1.46 -67.79 -33.00
N CYS A 303 -0.82 -67.43 -34.11
CA CYS A 303 -1.52 -67.18 -35.36
C CYS A 303 -2.07 -68.51 -35.87
N GLU A 304 -3.27 -68.90 -35.42
CA GLU A 304 -4.08 -69.84 -36.18
C GLU A 304 -4.51 -69.14 -37.46
N SER A 305 -3.95 -69.60 -38.57
CA SER A 305 -4.37 -69.25 -39.91
C SER A 305 -5.85 -69.62 -40.09
N ALA A 306 -6.74 -68.64 -39.97
CA ALA A 306 -8.08 -68.74 -40.51
C ALA A 306 -8.35 -67.49 -41.34
N HIS A 307 -8.37 -67.69 -42.65
CA HIS A 307 -8.92 -66.77 -43.64
C HIS A 307 -10.18 -66.06 -43.11
N LEU A 308 -10.18 -64.72 -43.10
CA LEU A 308 -11.41 -63.91 -43.14
C LEU A 308 -11.11 -62.56 -43.84
N PRO A 309 -12.07 -62.02 -44.60
CA PRO A 309 -11.80 -61.18 -45.76
C PRO A 309 -11.55 -59.71 -45.42
N LYS A 310 -10.91 -59.03 -46.37
CA LYS A 310 -10.80 -57.57 -46.48
C LYS A 310 -12.15 -56.90 -46.22
N ASN A 311 -12.29 -56.20 -45.09
CA ASN A 311 -12.94 -54.89 -44.94
C ASN A 311 -13.19 -54.63 -43.45
N GLU A 312 -12.52 -53.63 -42.89
CA GLU A 312 -13.14 -52.50 -42.18
C GLU A 312 -12.05 -51.70 -41.45
N SER A 313 -11.92 -50.45 -41.86
CA SER A 313 -11.12 -49.43 -41.21
C SER A 313 -11.67 -49.14 -39.81
N VAL A 314 -11.08 -49.74 -38.77
CA VAL A 314 -11.36 -49.34 -37.38
C VAL A 314 -10.53 -48.09 -37.07
N SER A 315 -11.17 -46.94 -37.19
CA SER A 315 -10.70 -45.64 -36.69
C SER A 315 -10.66 -45.69 -35.16
N LEU A 316 -9.49 -45.89 -34.57
CA LEU A 316 -9.28 -45.77 -33.12
C LEU A 316 -8.87 -44.34 -32.80
N VAL A 317 -9.89 -43.50 -32.65
CA VAL A 317 -9.81 -42.11 -32.21
C VAL A 317 -9.32 -42.08 -30.75
N HIS A 318 -8.04 -41.86 -30.52
CA HIS A 318 -7.54 -41.39 -29.23
C HIS A 318 -7.66 -39.87 -29.14
N HIS A 319 -8.79 -39.39 -28.61
CA HIS A 319 -8.90 -38.02 -28.12
C HIS A 319 -8.13 -37.91 -26.79
N TRP A 320 -6.95 -37.29 -26.82
CA TRP A 320 -6.31 -36.74 -25.63
C TRP A 320 -6.74 -35.27 -25.50
N PRO A 321 -7.21 -34.77 -24.33
CA PRO A 321 -7.52 -33.36 -24.18
C PRO A 321 -6.23 -32.54 -24.23
N SER A 322 -6.04 -31.79 -25.32
CA SER A 322 -5.00 -30.78 -25.43
C SER A 322 -5.35 -29.61 -24.50
N MET A 323 -4.69 -29.49 -23.34
CA MET A 323 -4.68 -28.25 -22.58
C MET A 323 -3.83 -27.22 -23.34
N ARG A 324 -4.48 -26.47 -24.24
CA ARG A 324 -3.89 -25.31 -24.90
C ARG A 324 -4.73 -24.07 -24.58
N ALA A 325 -4.12 -23.20 -23.78
CA ALA A 325 -4.26 -21.74 -23.77
C ALA A 325 -5.68 -21.17 -23.98
N ALA A 326 -6.39 -20.93 -22.88
CA ALA A 326 -7.49 -19.98 -22.87
C ALA A 326 -6.92 -18.56 -22.67
N ASN A 327 -6.76 -17.82 -23.76
CA ASN A 327 -6.74 -16.36 -23.72
C ASN A 327 -7.29 -15.78 -25.04
N ASN A 328 -8.58 -15.41 -25.04
CA ASN A 328 -9.09 -14.09 -25.44
C ASN A 328 -10.61 -14.12 -25.70
N GLN A 329 -11.30 -13.29 -24.90
CA GLN A 329 -12.41 -12.37 -25.21
C GLN A 329 -13.51 -12.78 -26.21
N GLY A 330 -14.77 -12.60 -25.76
CA GLY A 330 -15.80 -11.99 -26.60
C GLY A 330 -17.15 -12.71 -26.64
N ASP A 331 -18.09 -12.19 -25.84
CA ASP A 331 -19.53 -12.09 -26.10
C ASP A 331 -20.54 -13.24 -25.86
N VAL A 332 -21.31 -13.03 -24.77
CA VAL A 332 -22.77 -12.78 -24.75
C VAL A 332 -23.77 -13.96 -24.88
N LYS A 333 -24.49 -14.14 -23.76
CA LYS A 333 -25.92 -14.48 -23.55
C LYS A 333 -26.39 -15.94 -23.33
N LEU A 334 -27.06 -16.06 -22.16
CA LEU A 334 -28.35 -16.74 -21.87
C LEU A 334 -28.36 -18.28 -21.74
N PHE A 335 -28.53 -18.81 -20.51
CA PHE A 335 -29.83 -19.17 -19.92
C PHE A 335 -29.69 -19.84 -18.52
N ARG A 336 -30.31 -19.19 -17.53
CA ARG A 336 -31.11 -19.69 -16.39
C ARG A 336 -31.18 -21.22 -16.12
N ARG A 337 -30.78 -21.65 -14.91
CA ARG A 337 -31.68 -22.11 -13.83
C ARG A 337 -30.98 -22.19 -12.49
#